data_AF-A0A150L6T3-F1
#
_entry.id   AF-A0A150L6T3-F1
#
_cell.length_a   1.000
_cell.length_b   1.000
_cell.length_c   1.000
_cell.angle_alpha   90.00
_cell.angle_beta   90.00
_cell.angle_gamma   90.00
#
_symmetry.space_group_name_H-M   'P 1'
#
loop_
_entity.id
_entity.type
_entity.pdbx_description
1 polymer ?
#
loop_
_entity_poly.entity_id
_entity_poly.type
_entity_poly.pdbx_seq_one_letter_code
_entity_poly.pdbx_strand_id
1 'polypeptide(L)' 'MKQQKWAVGGLVFVGCMFLGGGLGAWLGSPQVGWLIGMGFGFLGMALTRLMGK' A
#
# COMPACT_ATOMS: atom_id res chain seq x y z
N MET A 1 2.64 -3.67 -24.82
CA MET A 1 3.08 -3.65 -23.41
C MET A 1 1.93 -4.19 -22.54
N LYS A 2 1.88 -5.50 -22.30
CA LYS A 2 0.68 -6.21 -21.82
C LYS A 2 1.02 -7.05 -20.57
N GLN A 3 1.46 -6.40 -19.49
CA GLN A 3 1.83 -7.05 -18.23
C GLN A 3 1.51 -6.19 -16.98
N GLN A 4 0.46 -5.36 -17.00
CA GLN A 4 0.23 -4.39 -15.92
C GLN A 4 -0.71 -4.84 -14.79
N LYS A 5 -1.62 -5.82 -15.00
CA LYS A 5 -2.65 -6.11 -13.97
C LYS A 5 -2.09 -6.74 -12.69
N TRP A 6 -0.97 -7.45 -12.75
CA TRP A 6 -0.32 -8.05 -11.57
C TRP A 6 0.72 -7.14 -10.90
N ALA A 7 1.42 -6.32 -11.69
CA ALA A 7 2.43 -5.39 -11.17
C ALA A 7 1.83 -4.18 -10.42
N VAL A 8 0.65 -3.72 -10.85
CA VAL A 8 0.00 -2.53 -10.25
C VAL A 8 -0.40 -2.77 -8.79
N GLY A 9 -0.88 -3.96 -8.42
CA GLY A 9 -1.24 -4.27 -7.03
C GLY A 9 -0.04 -4.21 -6.07
N GLY A 10 1.11 -4.75 -6.51
CA GLY A 10 2.36 -4.68 -5.74
C GLY A 10 2.89 -3.24 -5.62
N LEU A 11 2.76 -2.44 -6.68
CA LEU A 11 3.16 -1.03 -6.65
C LEU A 11 2.29 -0.19 -5.68
N VAL A 12 0.98 -0.46 -5.65
CA VAL A 12 0.05 0.18 -4.70
C VAL A 12 0.35 -0.26 -3.26
N PHE A 13 0.69 -1.53 -3.04
CA PHE A 13 1.10 -2.04 -1.73
C PHE A 13 2.35 -1.34 -1.21
N VAL A 14 3.43 -1.33 -2.01
CA VAL A 14 4.70 -0.69 -1.63
C VAL A 14 4.52 0.81 -1.43
N GLY A 15 3.74 1.48 -2.29
CA GLY A 15 3.42 2.90 -2.17
C GLY A 15 2.73 3.23 -0.85
N CYS A 16 1.68 2.49 -0.48
CA CYS A 16 1.00 2.68 0.81
C CYS A 16 1.88 2.37 2.02
N MET A 17 2.77 1.38 1.91
CA MET A 17 3.68 1.00 3.01
C MET A 17 4.75 2.08 3.24
N PHE A 18 5.27 2.68 2.17
CA PHE A 18 6.18 3.83 2.26
C PHE A 18 5.46 5.09 2.76
N LEU A 19 4.24 5.36 2.28
CA LEU A 19 3.44 6.50 2.74
C LEU A 19 3.09 6.37 4.23
N GLY A 20 2.63 5.19 4.65
CA GLY A 20 2.27 4.91 6.04
C GLY A 20 3.47 4.97 6.98
N GLY A 21 4.56 4.31 6.61
CA GLY A 21 5.81 4.35 7.37
C GLY A 21 6.39 5.76 7.48
N GLY A 22 6.39 6.53 6.38
CA GLY A 22 6.83 7.91 6.34
C GLY A 22 5.95 8.84 7.19
N LEU A 23 4.62 8.70 7.09
CA LEU A 23 3.68 9.49 7.89
C LEU A 23 3.78 9.16 9.38
N GLY A 24 3.90 7.88 9.74
CA GLY A 24 4.05 7.46 11.14
C GLY A 24 5.41 7.82 11.73
N ALA A 25 6.48 7.85 10.94
CA ALA A 25 7.76 8.40 11.37
C ALA A 25 7.65 9.91 11.68
N TRP A 26 6.86 10.64 10.90
CA TRP A 26 6.62 12.07 11.13
C TRP A 26 5.76 12.34 12.37
N LEU A 27 4.79 11.46 12.65
CA LEU A 27 3.96 11.48 13.87
C LEU A 27 4.70 10.98 15.13
N GLY A 28 5.99 10.62 15.02
CA GLY A 28 6.82 10.15 16.13
C GLY A 28 6.53 8.71 16.58
N SER A 29 5.64 8.00 15.90
CA SER A 29 5.24 6.62 16.20
C SER A 29 5.41 5.74 14.97
N PRO A 30 6.66 5.37 14.62
CA PRO A 30 6.95 4.59 13.43
C PRO A 30 6.19 3.25 13.41
N GLN A 31 5.98 2.59 14.56
CA GLN A 31 5.18 1.37 14.62
C GLN A 31 3.75 1.58 14.08
N VAL A 32 3.12 2.71 14.41
CA VAL A 32 1.76 3.05 13.94
C VAL A 32 1.78 3.30 12.43
N GLY A 33 2.82 3.94 11.91
CA GLY A 33 3.01 4.12 10.47
C GLY A 33 3.12 2.83 9.69
N TRP A 34 3.91 1.87 10.19
CA TRP A 34 4.04 0.55 9.57
C TRP A 34 2.73 -0.25 9.63
N LEU A 35 1.99 -0.19 10.75
CA LEU A 35 0.67 -0.80 10.89
C LEU A 35 -0.35 -0.20 9.91
N ILE A 36 -0.38 1.13 9.80
CA ILE A 36 -1.23 1.83 8.83
C ILE A 36 -0.82 1.46 7.40
N GLY A 37 0.47 1.44 7.10
CA GLY A 37 1.01 1.09 5.78
C GLY A 37 0.66 -0.34 5.36
N MET A 38 0.73 -1.30 6.29
CA MET A 38 0.27 -2.68 6.04
C MET A 38 -1.24 -2.75 5.79
N GLY A 39 -2.05 -2.04 6.59
CA GLY A 39 -3.50 -2.01 6.43
C GLY A 39 -3.96 -1.38 5.11
N PHE A 40 -3.43 -0.19 4.79
CA PHE A 40 -3.71 0.51 3.54
C PHE A 40 -3.16 -0.24 2.31
N GLY A 41 -2.00 -0.88 2.44
CA GLY A 41 -1.44 -1.73 1.39
C GLY A 41 -2.33 -2.94 1.08
N PHE A 42 -2.84 -3.62 2.13
CA PHE A 42 -3.77 -4.74 1.95
C PHE A 42 -5.08 -4.29 1.28
N LEU A 43 -5.60 -3.12 1.70
CA LEU A 43 -6.78 -2.51 1.11
C LEU A 43 -6.55 -2.14 -0.37
N GLY A 44 -5.36 -1.61 -0.71
CA GLY A 44 -4.96 -1.28 -2.07
C GLY A 44 -4.90 -2.49 -3.00
N MET A 45 -4.43 -3.65 -2.51
CA MET A 45 -4.47 -4.92 -3.25
C MET A 45 -5.89 -5.45 -3.40
N ALA A 46 -6.74 -5.32 -2.37
CA ALA A 46 -8.14 -5.72 -2.44
C ALA A 46 -8.93 -4.86 -3.46
N LEU A 47 -8.71 -3.54 -3.45
CA LEU A 47 -9.31 -2.60 -4.40
C LEU A 47 -8.84 -2.85 -5.84
N THR A 48 -7.55 -3.06 -6.07
CA THR A 48 -7.06 -3.42 -7.42
C THR A 48 -7.62 -4.75 -7.91
N ARG A 49 -7.91 -5.69 -7.00
CA ARG A 49 -8.54 -6.96 -7.34
C ARG A 49 -10.06 -6.83 -7.59
N LEU A 50 -10.73 -5.90 -6.91
CA LEU A 50 -12.14 -5.55 -7.14
C LEU A 50 -12.36 -4.76 -8.43
N MET A 51 -11.55 -3.72 -8.69
CA MET A 51 -11.60 -2.92 -9.92
C MET A 51 -11.00 -3.64 -11.14
N GLY A 52 -10.20 -4.69 -10.91
CA GLY A 52 -9.60 -5.51 -11.96
C GLY A 52 -10.53 -6.59 -12.52
N LYS A 53 -11.69 -6.80 -11.89
CA LYS A 53 -12.81 -7.62 -12.37
C LYS A 53 -13.74 -6.77 -13.25
#